data_AF-E8KK05-F1
#
_entry.id   AF-E8KK05-F1
#
_cell.length_a   1.000
_cell.length_b   1.000
_cell.length_c   1.000
_cell.angle_alpha   90.00
_cell.angle_beta   90.00
_cell.angle_gamma   90.00
#
_symmetry.space_group_name_H-M   'P 1'
#
loop_
_entity.id
_entity.type
_entity.pdbx_description
1 polymer ?
#
loop_
_entity_poly.entity_id
_entity_poly.type
_entity_poly.pdbx_seq_one_letter_code
_entity_poly.pdbx_strand_id
1 'polypeptide(L)'
;MDLAYLTGQRPVDLTNIQRSHIANSYLHIVQQKTAAKLRIELKGKLKEILERRFKNGKDYLFYTQRGARFTSEYITATFAVIREKAIKQYPDYAEELRQFQFRDLRAKSGTDKAMLLGMEAARQHLGHTSEKMMKVYVRLAPIIPPLENSVPKADKKGE
;
A
#
# COMPACT_ATOMS: atom_id res chain seq x y z
N MET A 1 -8.58 0.04 -5.49
CA MET A 1 -7.98 -0.32 -4.19
C MET A 1 -6.73 -1.16 -4.42
N ASP A 2 -6.81 -2.26 -5.17
CA ASP A 2 -5.66 -3.15 -5.48
C ASP A 2 -4.40 -2.41 -5.92
N LEU A 3 -4.52 -1.50 -6.90
CA LEU A 3 -3.36 -0.72 -7.36
C LEU A 3 -2.74 0.15 -6.28
N ALA A 4 -3.56 0.76 -5.40
CA ALA A 4 -3.05 1.53 -4.26
C ALA A 4 -2.26 0.64 -3.30
N TYR A 5 -2.77 -0.56 -3.02
CA TYR A 5 -2.10 -1.53 -2.14
C TYR A 5 -0.85 -2.14 -2.79
N LEU A 6 -0.90 -2.53 -4.06
CA LEU A 6 0.23 -3.15 -4.76
C LEU A 6 1.38 -2.17 -5.03
N THR A 7 1.08 -0.90 -5.25
CA THR A 7 2.09 0.12 -5.61
C THR A 7 2.45 1.07 -4.47
N GLY A 8 1.65 1.09 -3.40
CA GLY A 8 1.81 2.02 -2.29
C GLY A 8 1.60 3.49 -2.68
N GLN A 9 1.06 3.82 -3.86
CA GLN A 9 0.99 5.21 -4.33
C GLN A 9 -0.19 6.01 -3.78
N ARG A 10 -0.07 7.34 -3.79
CA ARG A 10 -1.12 8.25 -3.32
C ARG A 10 -2.27 8.30 -4.34
N PRO A 11 -3.50 8.66 -3.92
CA PRO A 11 -4.65 8.72 -4.83
C PRO A 11 -4.38 9.52 -6.11
N VAL A 12 -3.76 10.70 -5.98
CA VAL A 12 -3.45 11.58 -7.11
C VAL A 12 -2.41 10.96 -8.07
N ASP A 13 -1.42 10.24 -7.54
CA ASP A 13 -0.41 9.56 -8.34
C ASP A 13 -1.07 8.41 -9.13
N LEU A 14 -2.03 7.69 -8.52
CA LEU A 14 -2.79 6.61 -9.16
C LEU A 14 -3.69 7.10 -10.29
N THR A 15 -4.39 8.22 -10.11
CA THR A 15 -5.29 8.79 -11.13
C THR A 15 -4.55 9.35 -12.34
N ASN A 16 -3.25 9.61 -12.19
CA ASN A 16 -2.39 10.12 -13.24
C ASN A 16 -1.55 9.05 -13.94
N ILE A 17 -1.75 7.76 -13.61
CA ILE A 17 -1.11 6.67 -14.36
C ILE A 17 -1.62 6.68 -15.81
N GLN A 18 -0.67 6.76 -16.73
CA GLN A 18 -0.89 6.76 -18.17
C GLN A 18 -0.22 5.56 -18.83
N ARG A 19 -0.65 5.21 -20.05
CA ARG A 19 0.00 4.19 -20.87
C ARG A 19 1.47 4.51 -21.13
N SER A 20 1.80 5.77 -21.40
CA SER A 20 3.17 6.24 -21.64
C SER A 20 4.11 6.03 -20.45
N HIS A 21 3.57 5.83 -19.25
CA HIS A 21 4.35 5.50 -18.05
C HIS A 21 4.79 4.03 -18.02
N ILE A 22 4.33 3.19 -18.95
CA ILE A 22 4.71 1.78 -19.01
C ILE A 22 5.76 1.61 -20.11
N ALA A 23 6.97 1.23 -19.71
CA ALA A 23 8.07 0.98 -20.62
C ALA A 23 9.07 -0.02 -20.02
N ASN A 24 9.64 -0.88 -20.86
CA ASN A 24 10.69 -1.84 -20.50
C ASN A 24 10.31 -2.78 -19.33
N SER A 25 9.05 -3.22 -19.27
CA SER A 25 8.51 -4.02 -18.16
C SER A 25 8.44 -3.32 -16.80
N TYR A 26 8.47 -1.99 -16.77
CA TYR A 26 8.27 -1.19 -15.56
C TYR A 26 7.12 -0.19 -15.74
N LEU A 27 6.43 0.08 -14.63
CA LEU A 27 5.61 1.27 -14.44
C LEU A 27 6.47 2.37 -13.82
N HIS A 28 6.64 3.46 -14.55
CA HIS A 28 7.39 4.64 -14.14
C HIS A 28 6.44 5.65 -13.48
N ILE A 29 6.72 6.07 -12.26
CA ILE A 29 5.90 7.05 -11.53
C ILE A 29 6.79 8.16 -11.01
N VAL A 30 6.35 9.39 -11.22
CA VAL A 30 6.90 10.57 -10.52
C VAL A 30 5.84 11.02 -9.52
N GLN A 31 6.13 10.87 -8.23
CA GLN A 31 5.17 11.25 -7.18
C GLN A 31 4.99 12.77 -7.17
N GLN A 32 3.74 13.24 -7.20
CA GLN A 32 3.48 14.69 -7.24
C GLN A 32 3.94 15.41 -5.98
N LYS A 33 3.75 14.81 -4.81
CA LYS A 33 4.05 15.47 -3.52
C LYS A 33 5.54 15.64 -3.26
N THR A 34 6.35 14.66 -3.67
CA THR A 34 7.77 14.55 -3.27
C THR A 34 8.74 14.55 -4.45
N ALA A 35 8.22 14.56 -5.69
CA ALA A 35 8.98 14.37 -6.92
C ALA A 35 9.79 13.06 -6.99
N ALA A 36 9.52 12.09 -6.09
CA ALA A 36 10.22 10.81 -6.07
C ALA A 36 9.95 10.04 -7.35
N LYS A 37 11.02 9.61 -8.04
CA LYS A 37 10.96 8.81 -9.26
C LYS A 37 11.04 7.33 -8.90
N LEU A 38 10.01 6.58 -9.25
CA LEU A 38 9.87 5.16 -8.94
C LEU A 38 9.75 4.34 -10.22
N ARG A 39 10.38 3.18 -10.22
CA ARG A 39 10.26 2.15 -11.26
C ARG A 39 9.73 0.88 -10.64
N ILE A 40 8.46 0.60 -10.87
CA ILE A 40 7.77 -0.55 -10.30
C ILE A 40 7.74 -1.65 -11.35
N GLU A 41 8.35 -2.79 -11.04
CA GLU A 41 8.38 -3.96 -11.93
C GLU A 41 6.96 -4.48 -12.21
N LEU A 42 6.66 -4.73 -13.48
CA LEU A 42 5.37 -5.26 -13.92
C LEU A 42 5.34 -6.78 -13.82
N LYS A 43 4.92 -7.29 -12.66
CA LYS A 43 4.74 -8.72 -12.41
C LYS A 43 3.44 -9.08 -11.70
N GLY A 44 3.06 -10.35 -11.81
CA GLY A 44 1.88 -10.93 -11.16
C GLY A 44 0.64 -10.06 -11.34
N LYS A 45 -0.07 -9.82 -10.23
CA LYS A 45 -1.36 -9.13 -10.25
C LYS A 45 -1.30 -7.70 -10.78
N LEU A 46 -0.19 -7.00 -10.58
CA LEU A 46 -0.02 -5.64 -11.08
C LEU A 46 -0.05 -5.62 -12.61
N LYS A 47 0.70 -6.52 -13.25
CA LYS A 47 0.75 -6.66 -14.71
C LYS A 47 -0.64 -6.97 -15.28
N GLU A 48 -1.32 -7.98 -14.72
CA GLU A 48 -2.68 -8.36 -15.15
C GLU A 48 -3.67 -7.19 -15.10
N ILE A 49 -3.66 -6.42 -14.01
CA ILE A 49 -4.58 -5.29 -13.85
C ILE A 49 -4.32 -4.22 -14.90
N LEU A 50 -3.05 -3.86 -15.13
CA LEU A 50 -2.67 -2.81 -16.07
C LEU A 50 -2.99 -3.22 -17.51
N GLU A 51 -2.61 -4.43 -17.92
CA GLU A 51 -2.91 -4.96 -19.27
C GLU A 51 -4.41 -4.99 -19.55
N ARG A 52 -5.21 -5.51 -18.61
CA ARG A 52 -6.67 -5.53 -18.73
C ARG A 52 -7.25 -4.12 -18.88
N ARG A 53 -6.79 -3.16 -18.07
CA ARG A 53 -7.33 -1.80 -18.05
C ARG A 53 -6.95 -1.00 -19.28
N PHE A 54 -5.74 -1.19 -19.80
CA PHE A 54 -5.28 -0.53 -21.02
C PHE A 54 -5.75 -1.22 -22.31
N LYS A 55 -6.42 -2.38 -22.24
CA LYS A 55 -6.96 -3.05 -23.44
C LYS A 55 -7.93 -2.18 -24.26
N ASN A 56 -8.63 -1.24 -23.62
CA ASN A 56 -9.60 -0.35 -24.26
C ASN A 56 -8.99 0.85 -25.03
N GLY A 57 -7.66 0.92 -25.15
CA GLY A 57 -6.98 1.98 -25.91
C GLY A 57 -6.93 3.35 -25.22
N LYS A 58 -7.44 3.51 -23.99
CA LYS A 58 -7.41 4.80 -23.30
C LYS A 58 -6.01 5.16 -22.80
N ASP A 59 -5.75 6.46 -22.66
CA ASP A 59 -4.45 6.97 -22.20
C ASP A 59 -4.26 6.82 -20.69
N TYR A 60 -5.28 7.17 -19.90
CA TYR A 60 -5.27 7.05 -18.45
C TYR A 60 -5.84 5.72 -17.98
N LEU A 61 -5.47 5.30 -16.78
CA LEU A 61 -5.89 4.00 -16.26
C LEU A 61 -7.34 3.98 -15.77
N PHE A 62 -7.86 5.12 -15.29
CA PHE A 62 -9.14 5.19 -14.59
C PHE A 62 -10.09 6.22 -15.20
N TYR A 63 -11.26 5.73 -15.58
CA TYR A 63 -12.38 6.53 -16.10
C TYR A 63 -13.68 6.13 -15.42
N THR A 64 -14.57 7.10 -15.28
CA THR A 64 -15.97 6.90 -14.88
C THR A 64 -16.74 6.22 -16.00
N GLN A 65 -17.93 5.71 -15.68
CA GLN A 65 -18.83 5.11 -16.69
C GLN A 65 -19.20 6.12 -17.79
N ARG A 66 -19.20 7.42 -17.48
CA ARG A 66 -19.46 8.51 -18.43
C ARG A 66 -18.21 8.94 -19.22
N GLY A 67 -17.08 8.26 -19.05
CA GLY A 67 -15.84 8.54 -19.79
C GLY A 67 -15.01 9.70 -19.25
N ALA A 68 -15.41 10.34 -18.13
CA ALA A 68 -14.59 11.33 -17.45
C ALA A 68 -13.46 10.66 -16.65
N ARG A 69 -12.29 11.30 -16.55
CA ARG A 69 -11.17 10.79 -15.75
C ARG A 69 -11.50 10.76 -14.27
N PHE A 70 -10.94 9.78 -13.56
CA PHE A 70 -10.97 9.81 -12.10
C PHE A 70 -10.08 10.94 -11.55
N THR A 71 -10.55 11.59 -10.50
CA THR A 71 -9.76 12.50 -9.66
C THR A 71 -9.51 11.89 -8.29
N SER A 72 -8.59 12.45 -7.51
CA SER A 72 -8.34 12.04 -6.13
C SER A 72 -9.57 12.16 -5.24
N GLU A 73 -10.38 13.19 -5.47
CA GLU A 73 -11.63 13.48 -4.76
C GLU A 73 -12.67 12.42 -5.11
N TYR A 74 -12.78 12.05 -6.40
CA TYR A 74 -13.68 11.00 -6.84
C TYR A 74 -13.34 9.64 -6.19
N ILE A 75 -12.05 9.29 -6.10
CA ILE A 75 -11.61 8.08 -5.40
C ILE A 75 -12.01 8.12 -3.92
N THR A 76 -11.79 9.26 -3.25
CA THR A 76 -12.08 9.44 -1.83
C THR A 76 -13.58 9.32 -1.56
N ALA A 77 -14.42 9.99 -2.37
CA ALA A 77 -15.87 9.93 -2.28
C ALA A 77 -16.40 8.51 -2.55
N THR A 78 -15.92 7.86 -3.62
CA THR A 78 -16.31 6.48 -3.95
C THR A 78 -15.92 5.51 -2.82
N PHE A 79 -14.75 5.70 -2.22
CA PHE A 79 -14.30 4.88 -1.10
C PHE A 79 -15.17 5.06 0.14
N ALA A 80 -15.61 6.28 0.44
CA ALA A 80 -16.55 6.53 1.55
C ALA A 80 -17.85 5.72 1.36
N VAL A 81 -18.41 5.69 0.14
CA VAL A 81 -19.61 4.88 -0.16
C VAL A 81 -19.35 3.38 0.05
N ILE A 82 -18.19 2.88 -0.37
CA ILE A 82 -17.80 1.46 -0.18
C ILE A 82 -17.65 1.16 1.31
N ARG A 83 -17.03 2.07 2.07
CA ARG A 83 -16.84 1.93 3.51
C ARG A 83 -18.17 1.87 4.26
N GLU A 84 -19.13 2.73 3.94
CA GLU A 84 -20.46 2.66 4.56
C GLU A 84 -21.17 1.33 4.28
N LYS A 85 -21.01 0.77 3.08
CA LYS A 85 -21.52 -0.57 2.77
C LYS A 85 -20.82 -1.65 3.59
N ALA A 86 -19.50 -1.56 3.75
CA ALA A 86 -18.73 -2.49 4.56
C ALA A 86 -19.14 -2.43 6.04
N ILE A 87 -19.35 -1.24 6.61
CA ILE A 87 -19.81 -1.05 8.00
C ILE A 87 -21.16 -1.75 8.21
N LYS A 88 -22.10 -1.62 7.26
CA LYS A 88 -23.40 -2.29 7.33
C LYS A 88 -23.28 -3.81 7.26
N GLN A 89 -22.32 -4.32 6.49
CA GLN A 89 -22.09 -5.75 6.33
C GLN A 89 -21.34 -6.37 7.52
N TYR A 90 -20.48 -5.58 8.18
CA TYR A 90 -19.59 -6.02 9.25
C TYR A 90 -19.68 -5.06 10.45
N PRO A 91 -20.79 -5.09 11.20
CA PRO A 91 -21.04 -4.16 12.30
C PRO A 91 -20.00 -4.28 13.44
N ASP A 92 -19.42 -5.47 13.64
CA ASP A 92 -18.39 -5.71 14.67
C ASP A 92 -17.12 -4.90 14.44
N TYR A 93 -16.84 -4.50 13.18
CA TYR A 93 -15.69 -3.68 12.80
C TYR A 93 -16.08 -2.24 12.47
N ALA A 94 -17.29 -1.80 12.84
CA ALA A 94 -17.83 -0.52 12.39
C ALA A 94 -16.95 0.66 12.80
N GLU A 95 -16.33 0.61 13.98
CA GLU A 95 -15.50 1.70 14.46
C GLU A 95 -14.17 1.77 13.70
N GLU A 96 -13.47 0.65 13.55
CA GLU A 96 -12.23 0.58 12.78
C GLU A 96 -12.47 0.97 11.32
N LEU A 97 -13.57 0.49 10.74
CA LEU A 97 -13.94 0.81 9.37
C LEU A 97 -14.20 2.31 9.21
N ARG A 98 -14.92 2.97 10.13
CA ARG A 98 -15.17 4.43 10.08
C ARG A 98 -13.87 5.24 10.01
N GLN A 99 -12.87 4.85 10.79
CA GLN A 99 -11.56 5.51 10.82
C GLN A 99 -10.71 5.20 9.59
N PHE A 100 -10.93 4.06 8.94
CA PHE A 100 -10.15 3.64 7.78
C PHE A 100 -10.44 4.50 6.56
N GLN A 101 -9.41 5.12 5.98
CA GLN A 101 -9.49 5.96 4.79
C GLN A 101 -8.73 5.33 3.63
N PHE A 102 -9.03 5.75 2.40
CA PHE A 102 -8.36 5.19 1.21
C PHE A 102 -6.84 5.31 1.27
N ARG A 103 -6.33 6.41 1.86
CA ARG A 103 -4.89 6.65 2.04
C ARG A 103 -4.21 5.64 2.97
N ASP A 104 -4.95 4.97 3.85
CA ASP A 104 -4.39 3.95 4.74
C ASP A 104 -3.95 2.69 4.00
N LEU A 105 -4.42 2.46 2.75
CA LEU A 105 -3.90 1.40 1.88
C LEU A 105 -2.40 1.57 1.60
N ARG A 106 -1.90 2.81 1.56
CA ARG A 106 -0.47 3.09 1.42
C ARG A 106 0.31 2.67 2.66
N ALA A 107 -0.21 2.95 3.86
CA ALA A 107 0.42 2.51 5.11
C ALA A 107 0.41 0.99 5.22
N LYS A 108 -0.73 0.35 4.90
CA LYS A 108 -0.83 -1.11 4.85
C LYS A 108 0.17 -1.73 3.87
N SER A 109 0.24 -1.20 2.65
CA SER A 109 1.23 -1.59 1.63
C SER A 109 2.67 -1.50 2.13
N GLY A 110 3.04 -0.38 2.77
CA GLY A 110 4.37 -0.18 3.34
C GLY A 110 4.68 -1.13 4.50
N THR A 111 3.71 -1.34 5.40
CA THR A 111 3.83 -2.27 6.53
C THR A 111 4.07 -3.70 6.03
N ASP A 112 3.25 -4.17 5.10
CA ASP A 112 3.38 -5.55 4.58
C ASP A 112 4.68 -5.74 3.80
N LYS A 113 5.11 -4.72 3.05
CA LYS A 113 6.41 -4.72 2.39
C LYS A 113 7.56 -4.82 3.39
N ALA A 114 7.46 -4.11 4.52
CA ALA A 114 8.47 -4.13 5.58
C ALA A 114 8.54 -5.49 6.28
N MET A 115 7.37 -6.12 6.53
CA MET A 115 7.30 -7.45 7.11
C MET A 115 7.93 -8.52 6.20
N LEU A 116 7.72 -8.40 4.89
CA LEU A 116 8.19 -9.40 3.93
C LEU A 116 9.65 -9.23 3.53
N LEU A 117 10.12 -7.99 3.36
CA LEU A 117 11.41 -7.68 2.72
C LEU A 117 12.25 -6.65 3.49
N GLY A 118 11.81 -6.24 4.68
CA GLY A 118 12.53 -5.29 5.51
C GLY A 118 12.21 -3.81 5.23
N MET A 119 12.65 -2.96 6.17
CA MET A 119 12.32 -1.53 6.20
C MET A 119 12.84 -0.76 4.97
N GLU A 120 14.01 -1.11 4.47
CA GLU A 120 14.62 -0.43 3.32
C GLU A 120 13.83 -0.68 2.03
N ALA A 121 13.42 -1.93 1.78
CA ALA A 121 12.56 -2.26 0.65
C ALA A 121 11.23 -1.51 0.71
N ALA A 122 10.68 -1.34 1.91
CA ALA A 122 9.44 -0.62 2.12
C ALA A 122 9.61 0.91 1.96
N ARG A 123 10.74 1.48 2.39
CA ARG A 123 11.10 2.89 2.17
C ARG A 123 11.20 3.21 0.68
N GLN A 124 11.90 2.37 -0.08
CA GLN A 124 12.02 2.48 -1.53
C GLN A 124 10.65 2.35 -2.22
N HIS A 125 9.85 1.37 -1.80
CA HIS A 125 8.50 1.14 -2.32
C HIS A 125 7.57 2.36 -2.18
N LEU A 126 7.66 3.06 -1.05
CA LEU A 126 6.89 4.27 -0.81
C LEU A 126 7.53 5.54 -1.44
N GLY A 127 8.80 5.50 -1.83
CA GLY A 127 9.51 6.68 -2.31
C GLY A 127 9.80 7.71 -1.22
N HIS A 128 10.09 7.24 0.00
CA HIS A 128 10.50 8.10 1.11
C HIS A 128 12.01 8.30 1.10
N THR A 129 12.48 9.53 1.36
CA THR A 129 13.92 9.82 1.41
C THR A 129 14.58 9.42 2.73
N SER A 130 13.84 9.41 3.84
CA SER A 130 14.39 9.09 5.16
C SER A 130 13.61 7.98 5.89
N GLU A 131 14.31 7.24 6.74
CA GLU A 131 13.71 6.22 7.62
C GLU A 131 12.70 6.80 8.60
N LYS A 132 12.92 8.04 9.07
CA LYS A 132 11.99 8.73 9.97
C LYS A 132 10.59 8.86 9.36
N MET A 133 10.51 9.15 8.06
CA MET A 133 9.22 9.17 7.34
C MET A 133 8.60 7.77 7.23
N MET A 134 9.42 6.72 7.16
CA MET A 134 8.93 5.34 7.06
C MET A 134 8.22 4.86 8.33
N LYS A 135 8.71 5.27 9.52
CA LYS A 135 8.12 4.88 10.81
C LYS A 135 6.64 5.26 10.96
N VAL A 136 6.17 6.30 10.27
CA VAL A 136 4.73 6.70 10.26
C VAL A 136 3.86 5.69 9.50
N TYR A 137 4.43 4.98 8.53
CA TYR A 137 3.70 4.08 7.64
C TYR A 137 3.85 2.60 7.97
N VAL A 138 4.80 2.23 8.84
CA VAL A 138 4.95 0.86 9.35
C VAL A 138 4.30 0.78 10.73
N ARG A 139 3.14 0.12 10.79
CA ARG A 139 2.37 -0.05 12.04
C ARG A 139 2.68 -1.42 12.65
N LEU A 140 3.94 -1.63 13.06
CA LEU A 140 4.36 -2.86 13.75
C LEU A 140 4.58 -2.59 15.23
N ALA A 141 4.03 -3.47 16.08
CA ALA A 141 4.51 -3.56 17.45
C ALA A 141 5.97 -4.09 17.45
N PRO A 142 6.81 -3.68 18.41
CA PRO A 142 8.15 -4.22 18.52
C PRO A 142 8.13 -5.74 18.65
N ILE A 143 8.99 -6.43 17.89
CA ILE A 143 9.28 -7.84 18.17
C ILE A 143 10.18 -7.86 19.40
N ILE A 144 9.69 -8.41 20.50
CA ILE A 144 10.46 -8.58 21.74
C ILE A 144 10.84 -10.06 21.80
N PRO A 145 12.08 -10.44 21.43
CA PRO A 145 12.51 -11.82 21.58
C PRO A 145 12.54 -12.19 23.07
N PRO A 146 12.15 -13.42 23.45
CA PRO A 146 12.30 -13.88 24.82
C PRO A 146 13.77 -13.99 25.20
N LEU A 147 14.07 -14.07 26.49
CA LEU A 147 15.39 -14.48 26.95
C LEU A 147 15.70 -15.89 26.41
N GLU A 148 16.90 -16.09 25.85
CA GLU A 148 17.31 -17.36 25.24
C GLU A 148 17.46 -18.49 26.27
N ASN A 149 17.75 -18.14 27.52
CA ASN A 149 18.01 -19.10 28.60
C ASN A 149 16.98 -18.96 29.73
N SER A 150 16.50 -20.10 30.22
CA SER A 150 15.66 -20.17 31.42
C SER A 150 16.49 -20.11 32.70
N VAL A 151 15.85 -19.86 33.85
CA VAL A 151 16.51 -19.83 35.17
C VAL A 151 17.31 -21.12 35.39
N PRO A 152 18.61 -21.05 35.76
CA PRO A 152 19.41 -22.24 36.01
C PRO A 152 18.76 -23.12 37.08
N LYS A 153 18.62 -24.43 36.82
CA LYS A 153 18.23 -25.36 37.88
C LYS A 153 19.37 -25.41 38.90
N ALA A 154 19.05 -25.17 40.16
CA ALA A 154 20.00 -25.36 41.25
C ALA A 154 20.51 -26.81 41.20
N ASP A 155 21.83 -26.98 41.12
CA ASP A 155 22.47 -28.28 41.27
C ASP A 155 22.05 -28.84 42.63
N LYS A 156 21.24 -29.91 42.63
CA LYS A 156 21.04 -30.73 43.82
C LYS A 156 22.36 -31.47 44.09
N LYS A 157 23.30 -30.80 44.77
CA LYS A 157 24.43 -31.47 45.42
C LYS A 157 24.01 -31.89 46.82
N GLY A 158 24.01 -33.20 47.07
CA GLY A 158 24.06 -33.79 48.41
C GLY A 158 22.97 -34.81 48.69
N GLU A 159 23.24 -36.07 48.33
CA GLU A 159 23.03 -37.23 49.22
C GLU A 159 24.35 -38.00 49.29
#